data_AF-A0A833YR30-F1
#
_entry.id   AF-A0A833YR30-F1
#
_cell.length_a   1.000
_cell.length_b   1.000
_cell.length_c   1.000
_cell.angle_alpha   90.00
_cell.angle_beta   90.00
_cell.angle_gamma   90.00
#
_symmetry.space_group_name_H-M   'P 1'
#
loop_
_entity.id
_entity.type
_entity.pdbx_description
1 polymer ?
#
loop_
_entity_poly.entity_id
_entity_poly.type
_entity_poly.pdbx_seq_one_letter_code
_entity_poly.pdbx_strand_id
1 'polypeptide(L)'
;MATPKPRILPWLVSQLDGGHLEGVAWLDPSRTRFRIPWKHGLRQDAQQEDFGIFQAWAEASGAYTPGKDKPDLPTWKRNFRSALNRKEVLRLADDRSKDPQDPHKVYEFVTSGAGDFPEQGTSPDTDGICSASDTQPLRNSETPYP
;
A
#
# COMPACT_ATOMS: atom_id res chain seq x y z
N MET A 1 -1.22 13.85 -23.55
CA MET A 1 -2.29 13.75 -22.55
C MET A 1 -1.68 14.02 -21.18
N ALA A 2 -2.23 14.95 -20.39
CA ALA A 2 -1.70 15.21 -19.06
C ALA A 2 -2.07 14.03 -18.15
N THR A 3 -1.08 13.26 -17.71
CA THR A 3 -1.31 12.20 -16.71
C THR A 3 -1.63 12.86 -15.37
N PRO A 4 -2.74 12.49 -14.71
CA PRO A 4 -3.08 13.05 -13.41
C PRO A 4 -1.98 12.73 -12.40
N LYS A 5 -1.69 13.68 -11.50
CA LYS A 5 -0.68 13.52 -10.46
C LYS A 5 -1.04 12.31 -9.57
N PRO A 6 -0.16 11.32 -9.41
CA PRO A 6 -0.46 10.12 -8.66
C PRO A 6 -0.66 10.44 -7.17
N ARG A 7 -1.46 9.61 -6.50
CA ARG A 7 -1.59 9.63 -5.04
C ARG A 7 -0.44 8.82 -4.42
N ILE A 8 0.12 9.30 -3.32
CA ILE A 8 1.32 8.69 -2.70
C ILE A 8 1.14 7.23 -2.30
N LEU A 9 0.00 6.85 -1.68
CA LEU A 9 -0.17 5.48 -1.17
C LEU A 9 -0.34 4.45 -2.29
N PRO A 10 -1.26 4.62 -3.27
CA PRO A 10 -1.36 3.67 -4.38
C PRO A 10 -0.06 3.55 -5.18
N TRP A 11 0.64 4.67 -5.37
CA TRP A 11 1.94 4.68 -6.02
C TRP A 11 2.99 3.90 -5.21
N LEU A 12 3.06 4.13 -3.90
CA LEU A 12 4.02 3.47 -3.02
C LEU A 12 3.78 1.95 -2.94
N VAL A 13 2.52 1.53 -2.86
CA VAL A 13 2.12 0.12 -2.92
C VAL A 13 2.61 -0.52 -4.23
N SER A 14 2.46 0.16 -5.36
CA SER A 14 2.95 -0.33 -6.65
C SER A 14 4.47 -0.48 -6.68
N GLN A 15 5.22 0.42 -6.01
CA GLN A 15 6.67 0.31 -5.89
C GLN A 15 7.08 -0.88 -5.00
N LEU A 16 6.37 -1.08 -3.89
CA LEU A 16 6.59 -2.20 -2.97
C LEU A 16 6.30 -3.55 -3.63
N ASP A 17 5.20 -3.64 -4.38
CA ASP A 17 4.82 -4.84 -5.13
C ASP A 17 5.79 -5.13 -6.27
N GLY A 18 6.35 -4.08 -6.90
CA GLY A 18 7.32 -4.22 -7.97
C GLY A 18 8.70 -4.67 -7.50
N GLY A 19 9.10 -4.33 -6.26
CA GLY A 19 10.39 -4.77 -5.69
C GLY A 19 11.64 -4.26 -6.43
N HIS A 20 11.52 -3.22 -7.26
CA HIS A 20 12.63 -2.68 -8.07
C HIS A 20 13.57 -1.76 -7.28
N LEU A 21 13.12 -1.23 -6.15
CA LEU A 21 13.87 -0.28 -5.33
C LEU A 21 14.50 -1.02 -4.16
N GLU A 22 15.84 -1.00 -4.11
CA GLU A 22 16.59 -1.72 -3.08
C GLU A 22 16.20 -1.26 -1.67
N GLY A 23 15.96 -2.23 -0.79
CA GLY A 23 15.59 -1.98 0.61
C GLY A 23 14.18 -1.43 0.83
N VAL A 24 13.39 -1.19 -0.23
CA VAL A 24 11.96 -0.84 -0.18
C VAL A 24 11.15 -2.11 -0.42
N ALA A 25 10.56 -2.66 0.65
CA ALA A 25 9.88 -3.95 0.56
C ALA A 25 8.80 -4.10 1.63
N TRP A 26 7.83 -4.97 1.33
CA TRP A 26 6.93 -5.55 2.33
C TRP A 26 7.72 -6.39 3.34
N LEU A 27 7.30 -6.33 4.60
CA LEU A 27 7.89 -7.12 5.69
C LEU A 27 7.03 -8.34 6.07
N ASP A 28 5.78 -8.36 5.62
CA ASP A 28 4.81 -9.41 5.89
C ASP A 28 4.03 -9.79 4.62
N PRO A 29 3.62 -11.06 4.47
CA PRO A 29 2.79 -11.50 3.36
C PRO A 29 1.43 -10.80 3.29
N SER A 30 0.89 -10.35 4.43
CA SER A 30 -0.38 -9.60 4.50
C SER A 30 -0.29 -8.16 3.97
N ARG A 31 0.89 -7.71 3.52
CA ARG A 31 1.10 -6.36 2.96
C ARG A 31 0.61 -5.24 3.87
N THR A 32 0.87 -5.37 5.17
CA THR A 32 0.48 -4.38 6.17
C THR A 32 1.64 -3.53 6.65
N ARG A 33 2.87 -4.06 6.62
CA ARG A 33 4.10 -3.42 7.06
C ARG A 33 5.11 -3.40 5.93
N PHE A 34 5.79 -2.28 5.79
CA PHE A 34 6.84 -2.11 4.81
C PHE A 34 7.98 -1.28 5.36
N ARG A 35 9.17 -1.50 4.81
CA ARG A 35 10.38 -0.74 5.12
C ARG A 35 10.73 0.23 4.01
N ILE A 36 11.32 1.37 4.38
CA ILE A 36 11.88 2.36 3.46
C ILE A 36 13.30 2.72 3.95
N PRO A 37 14.33 2.65 3.08
CA PRO A 37 15.67 3.14 3.40
C PRO A 37 15.62 4.62 3.81
N TRP A 38 16.34 4.97 4.87
CA TRP A 38 16.25 6.30 5.47
C TRP A 38 17.62 6.90 5.81
N LYS A 39 18.68 6.52 5.08
CA LYS A 39 20.05 7.00 5.28
C LYS A 39 20.11 8.53 5.34
N HIS A 40 20.98 9.04 6.22
CA HIS A 40 21.18 10.47 6.40
C HIS A 40 22.06 11.03 5.28
N GLY A 41 21.62 12.11 4.61
CA GLY A 41 22.33 12.65 3.44
C GLY A 41 23.70 13.29 3.71
N LEU A 42 24.04 13.54 4.98
CA LEU A 42 25.39 14.02 5.37
C LEU A 42 26.36 12.86 5.68
N ARG A 43 25.95 11.60 5.54
CA ARG A 43 26.86 10.47 5.66
C ARG A 43 27.82 10.45 4.47
N GLN A 44 29.10 10.15 4.72
CA GLN A 44 30.11 10.06 3.66
C GLN A 44 29.82 8.93 2.68
N ASP A 45 29.17 7.87 3.15
CA ASP A 45 28.76 6.70 2.36
C ASP A 45 27.33 6.81 1.78
N ALA A 46 26.75 8.02 1.76
CA ALA A 46 25.44 8.23 1.13
C ALA A 46 25.59 8.26 -0.40
N GLN A 47 24.96 7.32 -1.09
CA GLN A 47 24.88 7.23 -2.55
C GLN A 47 23.50 7.66 -3.03
N GLN A 48 23.34 7.89 -4.33
CA GLN A 48 22.05 8.29 -4.89
C GLN A 48 21.00 7.18 -4.75
N GLU A 49 21.43 5.92 -4.84
CA GLU A 49 20.62 4.72 -4.69
C GLU A 49 19.91 4.66 -3.33
N ASP A 50 20.55 5.16 -2.26
CA ASP A 50 19.96 5.26 -0.92
C ASP A 50 18.70 6.17 -0.89
N PHE A 51 18.51 7.00 -1.91
CA PHE A 51 17.41 7.95 -2.04
C PHE A 51 16.44 7.59 -3.18
N GLY A 52 16.57 6.39 -3.77
CA GLY A 52 15.84 5.98 -4.97
C GLY A 52 14.32 6.18 -4.89
N ILE A 53 13.69 5.81 -3.78
CA ILE A 53 12.25 6.03 -3.56
C ILE A 53 11.84 7.50 -3.53
N PHE A 54 12.69 8.37 -2.97
CA PHE A 54 12.40 9.80 -2.88
C PHE A 54 12.48 10.46 -4.26
N GLN A 55 13.50 10.08 -5.04
CA GLN A 55 13.62 10.50 -6.43
C GLN A 55 12.44 9.98 -7.26
N ALA A 56 12.13 8.68 -7.19
CA ALA A 56 11.04 8.08 -7.95
C ALA A 56 9.69 8.76 -7.65
N TRP A 57 9.44 9.16 -6.40
CA TRP A 57 8.25 9.94 -6.06
C TRP A 57 8.30 11.36 -6.64
N ALA A 58 9.47 12.02 -6.62
CA ALA A 58 9.63 13.34 -7.20
C ALA A 58 9.34 13.31 -8.71
N GLU A 59 9.81 12.28 -9.42
CA GLU A 59 9.50 12.05 -10.83
C GLU A 59 8.01 11.79 -11.07
N ALA A 60 7.45 10.80 -10.35
CA ALA A 60 6.05 10.41 -10.50
C ALA A 60 5.08 11.56 -10.19
N SER A 61 5.41 12.40 -9.21
CA SER A 61 4.59 13.54 -8.80
C SER A 61 4.78 14.80 -9.65
N GLY A 62 5.69 14.76 -10.63
CA GLY A 62 6.06 15.89 -11.49
C GLY A 62 6.87 16.98 -10.80
N ALA A 63 7.44 16.70 -9.61
CA ALA A 63 8.29 17.64 -8.88
C ALA A 63 9.75 17.62 -9.37
N TYR A 64 10.13 16.64 -10.17
CA TYR A 64 11.44 16.49 -10.76
C TYR A 64 11.34 15.86 -12.15
N THR A 65 12.03 16.43 -13.13
CA THR A 65 12.15 15.89 -14.48
C THR A 65 13.64 15.63 -14.79
N PRO A 66 14.06 14.36 -14.93
CA PRO A 66 15.43 14.03 -15.30
C PRO A 66 15.89 14.76 -16.56
N GLY A 67 17.12 15.29 -16.55
CA GLY A 67 17.70 16.05 -17.66
C GLY A 67 17.22 17.49 -17.82
N LYS A 68 16.12 17.89 -17.16
CA LYS A 68 15.61 19.27 -17.17
C LYS A 68 15.85 19.99 -15.85
N ASP A 69 15.55 19.32 -14.74
CA ASP A 69 15.66 19.88 -13.41
C ASP A 69 16.96 19.43 -12.73
N LYS A 70 17.47 20.24 -11.80
CA LYS A 70 18.63 19.87 -10.97
C LYS A 70 18.18 18.95 -9.82
N PRO A 71 18.91 17.86 -9.52
CA PRO A 71 18.57 17.00 -8.39
C PRO A 71 18.65 17.73 -7.04
N ASP A 72 17.64 17.52 -6.18
CA ASP A 72 17.54 18.07 -4.83
C ASP A 72 17.03 17.00 -3.85
N LEU A 73 17.96 16.13 -3.44
CA LEU A 73 17.71 15.01 -2.54
C LEU A 73 17.06 15.44 -1.20
N PRO A 74 17.55 16.52 -0.52
CA PRO A 74 16.90 17.02 0.68
C PRO A 74 15.43 17.39 0.48
N THR A 75 15.10 18.09 -0.61
CA THR A 75 13.71 18.48 -0.91
C THR A 75 12.85 17.26 -1.21
N TRP A 76 13.33 16.28 -1.99
CA TRP A 76 12.57 15.07 -2.30
C TRP A 76 12.24 14.27 -1.04
N LYS A 77 13.23 14.03 -0.16
CA LYS A 77 13.03 13.33 1.11
C LYS A 77 12.05 14.05 2.02
N ARG A 78 12.15 15.39 2.13
CA ARG A 78 11.23 16.23 2.92
C ARG A 78 9.79 16.10 2.40
N ASN A 79 9.60 16.23 1.09
CA ASN A 79 8.28 16.19 0.46
C ASN A 79 7.65 14.81 0.60
N PHE A 80 8.43 13.74 0.39
CA PHE A 80 7.98 12.38 0.58
C PHE A 80 7.52 12.11 2.02
N ARG A 81 8.34 12.47 3.01
CA ARG A 81 7.98 12.35 4.44
C ARG A 81 6.68 13.09 4.75
N SER A 82 6.53 14.32 4.26
CA SER A 82 5.31 15.11 4.45
C SER A 82 4.08 14.45 3.81
N ALA A 83 4.24 13.86 2.62
CA ALA A 83 3.17 13.14 1.95
C ALA A 83 2.69 11.91 2.74
N LEU A 84 3.61 11.16 3.36
CA LEU A 84 3.29 10.04 4.24
C LEU A 84 2.64 10.49 5.56
N ASN A 85 3.19 11.52 6.22
CA ASN A 85 2.69 12.00 7.51
C ASN A 85 1.26 12.56 7.45
N ARG A 86 0.77 12.91 6.26
CA ARG A 86 -0.63 13.35 6.04
C ARG A 86 -1.61 12.18 5.88
N LYS A 87 -1.14 10.94 5.95
CA LYS A 87 -1.98 9.74 5.78
C LYS A 87 -2.34 9.17 7.13
N GLU A 88 -3.61 9.32 7.48
CA GLU A 88 -4.22 8.84 8.72
C GLU A 88 -4.12 7.32 8.83
N VAL A 89 -4.25 6.64 7.68
CA VAL A 89 -4.15 5.19 7.54
C VAL A 89 -2.73 4.64 7.65
N LEU A 90 -1.72 5.50 7.88
CA LEU A 90 -0.32 5.09 7.94
C LEU A 90 0.33 5.55 9.24
N ARG A 91 0.96 4.62 9.96
CA ARG A 91 1.77 4.92 11.14
C ARG A 91 3.22 4.51 10.95
N LEU A 92 4.13 5.21 11.63
CA LEU A 92 5.51 4.78 11.77
C LEU A 92 5.57 3.74 12.90
N ALA A 93 5.89 2.49 12.56
CA ALA A 93 5.99 1.38 13.52
C ALA A 93 7.37 1.34 14.18
N ASP A 94 8.44 1.45 13.39
CA ASP A 94 9.82 1.45 13.89
C ASP A 94 10.67 2.52 13.20
N ASP A 95 11.53 3.19 13.98
CA ASP A 95 12.50 4.14 13.49
C ASP A 95 13.93 3.63 13.69
N ARG A 96 14.49 3.03 12.65
CA ARG A 96 15.89 2.58 12.60
C ARG A 96 16.75 3.51 11.75
N SER A 97 16.34 4.76 11.55
CA SER A 97 17.05 5.70 10.66
C SER A 97 18.47 6.07 11.13
N LYS A 98 18.80 5.77 12.39
CA LYS A 98 20.12 5.98 13.00
C LYS A 98 21.00 4.72 12.99
N ASP A 99 20.49 3.60 12.47
CA ASP A 99 21.25 2.36 12.38
C ASP A 99 22.50 2.56 11.50
N PRO A 100 23.70 2.15 11.95
CA PRO A 100 24.93 2.35 11.20
C PRO A 100 24.99 1.50 9.92
N GLN A 101 24.42 0.29 9.94
CA GLN A 101 24.51 -0.69 8.86
C GLN A 101 23.29 -0.63 7.94
N ASP A 102 22.09 -0.61 8.51
CA ASP A 102 20.84 -0.67 7.78
C ASP A 102 19.86 0.44 8.21
N PRO A 103 20.14 1.72 7.88
CA PRO A 103 19.29 2.82 8.27
C PRO A 103 17.95 2.80 7.52
N HIS A 104 16.85 2.44 8.19
CA HIS A 104 15.51 2.39 7.58
C HIS A 104 14.40 2.83 8.55
N LYS A 105 13.20 3.03 8.00
CA LYS A 105 11.96 3.22 8.76
C LYS A 105 10.95 2.16 8.36
N VAL A 106 10.23 1.64 9.35
CA VAL A 106 9.14 0.70 9.12
C VAL A 106 7.82 1.43 9.32
N TYR A 107 6.97 1.37 8.30
CA TYR A 107 5.63 1.90 8.35
C TYR A 107 4.61 0.76 8.33
N GLU A 108 3.45 1.02 8.92
CA GLU A 108 2.35 0.07 9.01
C GLU A 108 1.03 0.75 8.61
N PHE A 109 0.23 0.07 7.80
CA PHE A 109 -1.15 0.47 7.54
C PHE A 109 -2.01 0.18 8.77
N VAL A 110 -2.66 1.20 9.33
CA VAL A 110 -3.62 0.99 10.40
C VAL A 110 -4.94 0.53 9.77
N THR A 111 -5.32 -0.72 10.04
CA THR A 111 -6.69 -1.18 9.84
C THR A 111 -7.55 -0.49 10.90
N SER A 112 -8.18 0.62 10.55
CA SER A 112 -9.29 1.15 11.34
C SER A 112 -10.31 0.03 11.47
N GLY A 113 -10.56 -0.43 12.70
CA GLY A 113 -11.39 -1.60 12.98
C GLY A 113 -12.77 -1.51 12.33
N ALA A 114 -12.90 -2.15 11.17
CA ALA A 114 -14.12 -2.69 10.59
C ALA A 114 -13.63 -3.72 9.57
N GLY A 115 -13.90 -4.99 9.84
CA GLY A 115 -13.61 -6.05 8.89
C GLY A 115 -14.39 -5.79 7.60
N ASP A 116 -13.69 -5.41 6.55
CA ASP A 116 -14.06 -5.67 5.17
C ASP A 116 -12.80 -5.41 4.32
N PHE A 117 -12.00 -6.45 4.15
CA PHE A 117 -11.18 -6.53 2.95
C PHE A 117 -12.16 -6.88 1.83
N PRO A 118 -12.26 -6.12 0.72
CA PRO A 118 -13.00 -6.58 -0.43
C PRO A 118 -12.27 -7.81 -0.97
N GLU A 119 -12.80 -8.98 -0.61
CA GLU A 119 -12.56 -10.23 -1.28
C GLU A 119 -12.71 -9.94 -2.77
N GLN A 120 -11.62 -10.11 -3.52
CA GLN A 120 -11.64 -9.98 -4.97
C GLN A 120 -12.57 -11.06 -5.52
N GLY A 121 -13.84 -10.68 -5.71
CA GLY A 121 -14.80 -11.46 -6.45
C GLY A 121 -14.26 -11.72 -7.85
N THR A 122 -13.95 -12.97 -8.13
CA THR A 122 -13.97 -13.53 -9.47
C THR A 122 -14.92 -14.72 -9.44
N SER A 123 -16.18 -14.45 -9.79
CA SER A 123 -17.15 -15.44 -10.29
C SER A 123 -16.73 -15.85 -11.71
N PRO A 124 -17.06 -17.07 -12.20
CA PRO A 124 -18.37 -17.26 -12.82
C PRO A 124 -19.03 -18.61 -12.53
N ASP A 125 -20.34 -18.53 -12.29
CA ASP A 125 -21.42 -19.28 -12.94
C ASP A 125 -21.13 -20.67 -13.55
N THR A 126 -21.82 -21.69 -13.03
CA THR A 126 -22.22 -22.86 -13.83
C THR A 126 -23.67 -23.20 -13.54
N ASP A 127 -24.53 -22.76 -14.46
CA ASP A 127 -25.88 -23.23 -14.71
C ASP A 127 -26.07 -24.75 -14.67
N GLY A 128 -27.22 -25.17 -14.13
CA GLY A 128 -27.97 -26.31 -14.66
C GLY A 128 -27.84 -27.65 -13.92
N ILE A 129 -28.85 -28.00 -13.12
CA ILE A 129 -29.70 -29.15 -13.45
C ILE A 129 -31.06 -29.01 -12.74
N CYS A 130 -32.12 -29.05 -13.54
CA CYS A 130 -33.50 -29.22 -13.12
C CYS A 130 -33.75 -30.71 -12.84
N SER A 131 -34.40 -31.04 -11.73
CA SER A 131 -35.08 -32.33 -11.58
C SER A 131 -36.34 -32.12 -10.75
N ALA A 132 -37.46 -32.09 -11.47
CA ALA A 132 -38.81 -32.15 -10.95
C ALA A 132 -39.12 -33.56 -10.44
N SER A 133 -39.95 -33.62 -9.39
CA SER A 133 -41.06 -34.56 -9.13
C SER A 133 -41.40 -34.44 -7.64
N ASP A 134 -42.47 -33.74 -7.28
CA ASP A 134 -43.84 -34.26 -7.20
C ASP A 134 -44.14 -34.89 -5.82
N THR A 135 -44.94 -34.20 -5.00
CA THR A 135 -46.25 -34.67 -4.50
C THR A 135 -46.86 -33.62 -3.54
N GLN A 136 -48.18 -33.49 -3.66
CA GLN A 136 -49.14 -32.47 -3.23
C GLN A 136 -49.35 -32.23 -1.70
N PRO A 137 -50.12 -31.17 -1.32
CA PRO A 137 -50.16 -30.59 0.02
C PRO A 137 -51.33 -31.09 0.90
N LEU A 138 -51.16 -31.05 2.22
CA LEU A 138 -52.24 -31.06 3.22
C LEU A 138 -51.81 -30.13 4.37
N ARG A 139 -52.46 -28.97 4.52
CA ARG A 139 -53.70 -28.72 5.26
C ARG A 139 -53.48 -28.57 6.79
N ASN A 140 -53.49 -27.31 7.20
CA ASN A 140 -54.12 -26.70 8.38
C ASN A 140 -54.05 -27.45 9.73
N SER A 141 -53.52 -26.77 10.75
CA SER A 141 -54.28 -26.49 11.98
C SER A 141 -53.48 -25.62 12.95
N GLU A 142 -54.00 -24.41 13.19
CA GLU A 142 -53.83 -23.64 14.41
C GLU A 142 -54.09 -24.51 15.65
N THR A 143 -53.34 -24.29 16.75
CA THR A 143 -53.87 -23.88 18.08
C THR A 143 -52.75 -23.78 19.14
N PRO A 144 -52.97 -23.06 20.27
CA PRO A 144 -51.93 -22.50 21.14
C PRO A 144 -51.89 -23.12 22.56
N TYR A 145 -51.04 -22.52 23.43
CA TYR A 145 -50.99 -22.54 24.92
C TYR A 145 -49.93 -23.44 25.59
N PRO A 146 -49.54 -23.19 26.87
CA PRO A 146 -50.08 -22.23 27.88
C PRO A 146 -49.35 -20.90 28.04
#